data_AF-A0A2N2SIJ9-F1
#
_entry.id   AF-A0A2N2SIJ9-F1
#
_cell.length_a   1.000
_cell.length_b   1.000
_cell.length_c   1.000
_cell.angle_alpha   90.00
_cell.angle_beta   90.00
_cell.angle_gamma   90.00
#
_symmetry.space_group_name_H-M   'P 1'
#
loop_
_entity.id
_entity.type
_entity.pdbx_description
1 polymer ?
#
loop_
_entity_poly.entity_id
_entity_poly.type
_entity_poly.pdbx_seq_one_letter_code
_entity_poly.pdbx_strand_id
1 'polypeptide(L)'
;TLPHQTDHFFKSMMMPVLAPAGVQEYIDFGVHGYAMSRYSGCWVAFKALADTVETSASVDVDPDRVQVVIPEDFAIPADGLNIRWPDPPLVQEKRLLNQKLYAALAYARANRLNRVIIDAPDARLGIITSGKSYLDVRQAFDDLGIDEALAAEIGIRLYKVGMVWPLEADGVRLFAAGLEEILVIEEKRQLLEYQLKEELYNWREDVRPRVIGKFDEKGEWAHIGRSDGTVDHGDWLLPAAGELTPAMIARVIAGRIERFFTSDRIQARLAFLQAKEKSLSERLFSIDRVPTFCSGCPHNTSTHVPEGSRALAGIGCHYMVTWMPERRTGTFTQMGGEGVPWVGQAPFTS
;
A
#
# COMPACT_ATOMS: atom_id res chain seq x y z
N THR A 1 6.91 -16.22 9.31
CA THR A 1 5.76 -15.34 9.00
C THR A 1 5.52 -15.32 7.50
N LEU A 2 4.27 -15.16 7.05
CA LEU A 2 3.97 -14.96 5.63
C LEU A 2 3.94 -13.45 5.33
N PRO A 3 4.55 -12.97 4.22
CA PRO A 3 4.31 -11.61 3.74
C PRO A 3 2.82 -11.44 3.45
N HIS A 4 2.14 -10.60 4.22
CA HIS A 4 0.68 -10.44 4.16
C HIS A 4 0.31 -8.96 4.01
N GLN A 5 -0.94 -8.72 3.58
CA GLN A 5 -1.50 -7.40 3.36
C GLN A 5 -2.75 -7.22 4.25
N THR A 6 -2.64 -6.36 5.27
CA THR A 6 -3.64 -6.25 6.36
C THR A 6 -4.80 -5.30 6.04
N ASP A 7 -4.66 -4.46 5.02
CA ASP A 7 -5.72 -3.53 4.57
C ASP A 7 -7.03 -4.23 4.19
N HIS A 8 -6.99 -5.42 3.60
CA HIS A 8 -8.18 -6.24 3.35
C HIS A 8 -8.93 -6.60 4.65
N PHE A 9 -8.20 -6.82 5.74
CA PHE A 9 -8.81 -7.09 7.05
C PHE A 9 -9.45 -5.82 7.63
N PHE A 10 -8.77 -4.68 7.54
CA PHE A 10 -9.33 -3.39 7.95
C PHE A 10 -10.58 -3.00 7.15
N LYS A 11 -10.59 -3.26 5.84
CA LYS A 11 -11.79 -3.15 4.99
C LYS A 11 -12.93 -4.00 5.54
N SER A 12 -12.67 -5.26 5.90
CA SER A 12 -13.73 -6.14 6.43
C SER A 12 -14.32 -5.66 7.76
N MET A 13 -13.54 -4.93 8.57
CA MET A 13 -13.97 -4.34 9.84
C MET A 13 -14.56 -2.94 9.70
N MET A 14 -14.73 -2.44 8.47
CA MET A 14 -15.21 -1.08 8.19
C MET A 14 -14.34 0.02 8.81
N MET A 15 -13.01 -0.17 8.81
CA MET A 15 -12.04 0.82 9.29
C MET A 15 -11.42 1.59 8.13
N PRO A 16 -11.59 2.93 8.03
CA PRO A 16 -10.87 3.74 7.04
C PRO A 16 -9.36 3.52 7.16
N VAL A 17 -8.65 3.39 6.03
CA VAL A 17 -7.24 3.02 5.97
C VAL A 17 -6.41 4.16 5.39
N LEU A 18 -5.57 4.77 6.22
CA LEU A 18 -4.58 5.76 5.80
C LEU A 18 -3.28 5.07 5.36
N ALA A 19 -2.71 5.52 4.24
CA ALA A 19 -1.52 4.95 3.63
C ALA A 19 -0.42 6.02 3.43
N PRO A 20 0.33 6.35 4.48
CA PRO A 20 1.45 7.30 4.38
C PRO A 20 2.56 6.75 3.49
N ALA A 21 3.22 7.62 2.72
CA ALA A 21 4.29 7.24 1.81
C ALA A 21 5.69 7.26 2.43
N GLY A 22 5.89 8.01 3.51
CA GLY A 22 7.19 8.22 4.14
C GLY A 22 7.06 8.80 5.55
N VAL A 23 8.19 9.01 6.22
CA VAL A 23 8.24 9.43 7.64
C VAL A 23 7.50 10.75 7.89
N GLN A 24 7.58 11.72 6.98
CA GLN A 24 6.81 12.97 7.10
C GLN A 24 5.31 12.70 7.14
N GLU A 25 4.80 11.87 6.22
CA GLU A 25 3.38 11.56 6.16
C GLU A 25 2.91 10.67 7.32
N TYR A 26 3.83 9.98 7.99
CA TYR A 26 3.48 9.30 9.24
C TYR A 26 2.99 10.28 10.30
N ILE A 27 3.68 11.42 10.41
CA ILE A 27 3.31 12.48 11.35
C ILE A 27 2.03 13.17 10.85
N ASP A 28 2.03 13.59 9.58
CA ASP A 28 0.93 14.36 9.02
C ASP A 28 -0.39 13.57 9.01
N PHE A 29 -0.37 12.32 8.53
CA PHE A 29 -1.55 11.45 8.54
C PHE A 29 -1.87 10.89 9.94
N GLY A 30 -0.91 10.85 10.87
CA GLY A 30 -1.19 10.53 12.27
C GLY A 30 -2.18 11.52 12.88
N VAL A 31 -1.96 12.82 12.65
CA VAL A 31 -2.88 13.89 13.07
C VAL A 31 -4.24 13.73 12.40
N HIS A 32 -4.28 13.50 11.08
CA HIS A 32 -5.53 13.26 10.38
C HIS A 32 -6.26 12.00 10.85
N GLY A 33 -5.54 10.93 11.24
CA GLY A 33 -6.13 9.70 11.75
C GLY A 33 -6.91 9.94 13.05
N TYR A 34 -6.32 10.68 13.99
CA TYR A 34 -7.03 11.06 15.22
C TYR A 34 -8.23 11.97 14.94
N ALA A 35 -8.07 12.97 14.10
CA ALA A 35 -9.14 13.90 13.77
C ALA A 35 -10.29 13.24 12.99
N MET A 36 -9.99 12.41 12.00
CA MET A 36 -10.98 11.61 11.26
C MET A 36 -11.72 10.66 12.19
N SER A 37 -11.01 9.99 13.11
CA SER A 37 -11.64 9.09 14.07
C SER A 37 -12.63 9.83 14.97
N ARG A 38 -12.26 11.01 15.46
CA ARG A 38 -13.15 11.86 16.28
C ARG A 38 -14.37 12.36 15.51
N TYR A 39 -14.18 12.75 14.24
CA TYR A 39 -15.25 13.26 13.40
C TYR A 39 -16.24 12.18 12.97
N SER A 40 -15.73 11.06 12.41
CA SER A 40 -16.55 9.97 11.86
C SER A 40 -17.02 8.95 12.89
N GLY A 41 -16.40 8.94 14.07
CA GLY A 41 -16.53 7.89 15.08
C GLY A 41 -15.88 6.56 14.68
N CYS A 42 -15.28 6.43 13.50
CA CYS A 42 -14.63 5.20 13.06
C CYS A 42 -13.30 4.96 13.78
N TRP A 43 -12.94 3.69 13.94
CA TRP A 43 -11.55 3.32 14.14
C TRP A 43 -10.82 3.50 12.81
N VAL A 44 -9.72 4.24 12.81
CA VAL A 44 -8.93 4.50 11.61
C VAL A 44 -7.71 3.59 11.64
N ALA A 45 -7.56 2.76 10.60
CA ALA A 45 -6.38 1.96 10.38
C ALA A 45 -5.27 2.83 9.78
N PHE A 46 -4.05 2.59 10.25
CA PHE A 46 -2.87 3.29 9.81
C PHE A 46 -1.87 2.29 9.24
N LYS A 47 -1.60 2.35 7.94
CA LYS A 47 -0.68 1.41 7.30
C LYS A 47 0.75 1.70 7.75
N ALA A 48 1.35 0.74 8.45
CA ALA A 48 2.71 0.82 8.95
C ALA A 48 3.63 -0.14 8.17
N LEU A 49 4.34 0.37 7.17
CA LEU A 49 5.33 -0.42 6.41
C LEU A 49 6.67 -0.44 7.15
N ALA A 50 7.30 -1.62 7.23
CA ALA A 50 8.61 -1.78 7.88
C ALA A 50 9.65 -0.81 7.30
N ASP A 51 9.73 -0.71 5.97
CA ASP A 51 10.61 0.24 5.27
C ASP A 51 10.46 1.69 5.72
N THR A 52 9.27 2.12 6.14
CA THR A 52 9.05 3.49 6.61
C THR A 52 9.25 3.62 8.11
N VAL A 53 8.81 2.64 8.90
CA VAL A 53 8.92 2.66 10.38
C VAL A 53 10.37 2.49 10.84
N GLU A 54 11.16 1.70 10.12
CA GLU A 54 12.54 1.38 10.47
C GLU A 54 13.57 2.33 9.82
N THR A 55 13.08 3.38 9.13
CA THR A 55 13.92 4.39 8.47
C THR A 55 13.93 5.71 9.26
N SER A 56 15.05 6.42 9.21
CA SER A 56 15.19 7.78 9.73
C SER A 56 15.15 8.80 8.58
N ALA A 57 14.48 9.93 8.79
CA ALA A 57 14.45 11.04 7.84
C ALA A 57 14.44 12.38 8.57
N SER A 58 14.93 13.44 7.92
CA SER A 58 14.64 14.80 8.35
C SER A 58 13.18 15.11 8.02
N VAL A 59 12.45 15.60 9.02
CA VAL A 59 11.03 15.92 8.91
C VAL A 59 10.78 17.33 9.44
N ASP A 60 9.75 17.95 8.89
CA ASP A 60 9.23 19.22 9.38
C ASP A 60 8.24 18.95 10.53
N VAL A 61 8.49 19.57 11.66
CA VAL A 61 7.72 19.43 12.90
C VAL A 61 7.24 20.81 13.33
N ASP A 62 6.10 21.20 12.79
CA ASP A 62 5.39 22.42 13.12
C ASP A 62 3.98 22.05 13.60
N PRO A 63 3.54 22.48 14.81
CA PRO A 63 2.17 22.26 15.29
C PRO A 63 1.07 22.71 14.32
N ASP A 64 1.34 23.73 13.50
CA ASP A 64 0.41 24.30 12.54
C ASP A 64 0.56 23.69 11.13
N ARG A 65 1.42 22.70 10.94
CA ARG A 65 1.63 22.04 9.65
C ARG A 65 0.35 21.39 9.11
N VAL A 66 -0.39 20.71 9.98
CA VAL A 66 -1.61 19.97 9.62
C VAL A 66 -2.81 20.77 10.08
N GLN A 67 -3.44 21.47 9.13
CA GLN A 67 -4.69 22.19 9.36
C GLN A 67 -5.88 21.28 9.04
N VAL A 68 -6.50 20.74 10.09
CA VAL A 68 -7.67 19.86 9.95
C VAL A 68 -8.90 20.69 9.60
N VAL A 69 -9.60 20.29 8.54
CA VAL A 69 -10.89 20.84 8.14
C VAL A 69 -12.00 19.90 8.58
N ILE A 70 -12.98 20.42 9.30
CA ILE A 70 -14.20 19.67 9.65
C ILE A 70 -15.22 19.90 8.52
N PRO A 71 -15.72 18.85 7.86
CA PRO A 71 -16.72 19.00 6.80
C PRO A 71 -18.03 19.60 7.32
N GLU A 72 -18.60 20.52 6.54
CA GLU A 72 -19.91 21.14 6.80
C GLU A 72 -21.03 20.55 5.92
N ASP A 73 -20.65 19.80 4.88
CA ASP A 73 -21.55 19.26 3.84
C ASP A 73 -22.10 17.86 4.18
N PHE A 74 -21.78 17.33 5.37
CA PHE A 74 -22.28 16.04 5.84
C PHE A 74 -23.26 16.23 7.01
N ALA A 75 -24.49 15.78 6.84
CA ALA A 75 -25.52 15.86 7.86
C ALA A 75 -25.26 14.86 9.00
N ILE A 76 -24.67 15.34 10.10
CA ILE A 76 -24.46 14.53 11.31
C ILE A 76 -25.84 14.21 11.93
N PRO A 77 -26.13 12.93 12.22
CA PRO A 77 -27.37 12.52 12.89
C PRO A 77 -27.54 13.20 14.25
N ALA A 78 -28.79 13.46 14.65
CA ALA A 78 -29.08 14.09 15.94
C ALA A 78 -28.52 13.29 17.14
N ASP A 79 -28.39 11.97 16.99
CA ASP A 79 -27.85 11.07 17.99
C ASP A 79 -26.31 10.88 17.87
N GLY A 80 -25.67 11.51 16.87
CA GLY A 80 -24.23 11.49 16.65
C GLY A 80 -23.70 10.17 16.07
N LEU A 81 -22.38 10.13 15.85
CA LEU A 81 -21.69 9.03 15.15
C LEU A 81 -20.93 8.06 16.06
N ASN A 82 -20.69 8.44 17.31
CA ASN A 82 -19.84 7.69 18.23
C ASN A 82 -20.49 6.39 18.71
N ILE A 83 -19.64 5.47 19.18
CA ILE A 83 -20.11 4.25 19.87
C ILE A 83 -20.72 4.69 21.21
N ARG A 84 -21.88 4.15 21.54
CA ARG A 84 -22.61 4.47 22.78
C ARG A 84 -23.18 3.21 23.38
N TRP A 85 -23.03 3.09 24.70
CA TRP A 85 -23.72 2.07 25.47
C TRP A 85 -25.06 2.62 25.97
N PRO A 86 -26.15 1.84 26.00
CA PRO A 86 -26.29 0.42 25.63
C PRO A 86 -26.94 0.24 24.24
N ASP A 87 -26.53 0.98 23.20
CA ASP A 87 -27.17 0.89 21.87
C ASP A 87 -27.24 -0.58 21.39
N PRO A 88 -28.39 -1.08 20.91
CA PRO A 88 -28.49 -2.45 20.42
C PRO A 88 -27.56 -2.72 19.22
N PRO A 89 -27.04 -3.96 19.03
CA PRO A 89 -26.06 -4.26 17.99
C PRO A 89 -26.46 -3.82 16.57
N LEU A 90 -27.71 -4.06 16.15
CA LEU A 90 -28.20 -3.68 14.81
C LEU A 90 -28.27 -2.15 14.61
N VAL A 91 -28.43 -1.38 15.68
CA VAL A 91 -28.38 0.09 15.63
C VAL A 91 -26.94 0.55 15.41
N GLN A 92 -25.98 -0.08 16.08
CA GLN A 92 -24.54 0.21 15.91
C GLN A 92 -24.06 -0.14 14.50
N GLU A 93 -24.45 -1.31 13.99
CA GLU A 93 -24.15 -1.75 12.62
C GLU A 93 -24.71 -0.76 11.59
N LYS A 94 -25.99 -0.40 11.70
CA LYS A 94 -26.63 0.56 10.79
C LYS A 94 -25.92 1.92 10.81
N ARG A 95 -25.52 2.40 11.99
CA ARG A 95 -24.75 3.66 12.12
C ARG A 95 -23.41 3.55 11.39
N LEU A 96 -22.68 2.45 11.58
CA LEU A 96 -21.39 2.22 10.93
C LEU A 96 -21.50 2.23 9.41
N LEU A 97 -22.42 1.43 8.86
CA LEU A 97 -22.57 1.24 7.42
C LEU A 97 -23.18 2.45 6.71
N ASN A 98 -24.19 3.08 7.32
CA ASN A 98 -24.97 4.12 6.63
C ASN A 98 -24.49 5.53 6.91
N GLN A 99 -23.67 5.75 7.94
CA GLN A 99 -23.32 7.10 8.39
C GLN A 99 -21.82 7.27 8.61
N LYS A 100 -21.19 6.43 9.43
CA LYS A 100 -19.78 6.65 9.85
C LYS A 100 -18.79 6.57 8.69
N LEU A 101 -18.93 5.59 7.80
CA LEU A 101 -18.07 5.48 6.61
C LEU A 101 -18.23 6.67 5.66
N TYR A 102 -19.46 7.13 5.44
CA TYR A 102 -19.72 8.29 4.60
C TYR A 102 -19.21 9.60 5.24
N ALA A 103 -19.24 9.70 6.57
CA ALA A 103 -18.57 10.79 7.28
C ALA A 103 -17.05 10.73 7.05
N ALA A 104 -16.42 9.56 7.10
CA ALA A 104 -14.99 9.43 6.81
C ALA A 104 -14.64 9.84 5.36
N LEU A 105 -15.50 9.53 4.37
CA LEU A 105 -15.36 9.99 2.98
C LEU A 105 -15.48 11.52 2.87
N ALA A 106 -16.47 12.13 3.53
CA ALA A 106 -16.62 13.59 3.57
C ALA A 106 -15.38 14.26 4.19
N TYR A 107 -14.85 13.68 5.28
CA TYR A 107 -13.61 14.15 5.90
C TYR A 107 -12.42 14.06 4.94
N ALA A 108 -12.25 12.93 4.26
CA ALA A 108 -11.13 12.73 3.34
C ALA A 108 -11.14 13.73 2.19
N ARG A 109 -12.33 14.07 1.69
CA ARG A 109 -12.55 15.10 0.66
C ARG A 109 -12.23 16.50 1.15
N ALA A 110 -12.80 16.91 2.29
CA ALA A 110 -12.59 18.24 2.86
C ALA A 110 -11.11 18.51 3.17
N ASN A 111 -10.39 17.48 3.62
CA ASN A 111 -8.96 17.55 3.95
C ASN A 111 -8.03 17.24 2.76
N ARG A 112 -8.59 16.96 1.57
CA ARG A 112 -7.83 16.60 0.36
C ARG A 112 -6.76 15.53 0.63
N LEU A 113 -7.14 14.47 1.34
CA LEU A 113 -6.21 13.38 1.68
C LEU A 113 -5.70 12.68 0.40
N ASN A 114 -6.50 12.69 -0.65
CA ASN A 114 -6.12 12.26 -1.99
C ASN A 114 -5.82 13.48 -2.86
N ARG A 115 -4.70 13.46 -3.60
CA ARG A 115 -4.14 14.65 -4.27
C ARG A 115 -3.68 14.34 -5.69
N VAL A 116 -4.02 15.21 -6.62
CA VAL A 116 -3.35 15.26 -7.93
C VAL A 116 -2.00 15.94 -7.74
N ILE A 117 -0.92 15.21 -8.03
CA ILE A 117 0.46 15.65 -7.85
C ILE A 117 1.02 16.24 -9.15
N ILE A 118 0.68 15.63 -10.29
CA ILE A 118 0.97 16.16 -11.63
C ILE A 118 -0.35 16.20 -12.37
N ASP A 119 -0.64 17.31 -13.04
CA ASP A 119 -1.82 17.48 -13.87
C ASP A 119 -1.44 18.11 -15.21
N ALA A 120 -1.27 17.27 -16.23
CA ALA A 120 -1.07 17.76 -17.59
C ALA A 120 -2.40 18.31 -18.16
N PRO A 121 -2.39 19.46 -18.87
CA PRO A 121 -3.61 20.03 -19.46
C PRO A 121 -4.36 19.07 -20.39
N ASP A 122 -3.61 18.32 -21.20
CA ASP A 122 -4.12 17.32 -22.14
C ASP A 122 -3.75 15.91 -21.65
N ALA A 123 -4.01 15.62 -20.38
CA ALA A 123 -3.68 14.33 -19.78
C ALA A 123 -4.41 13.16 -20.48
N ARG A 124 -3.65 12.15 -20.88
CA ARG A 124 -4.14 10.92 -21.53
C ARG A 124 -3.92 9.68 -20.68
N LEU A 125 -2.79 9.64 -19.96
CA LEU A 125 -2.43 8.58 -19.05
C LEU A 125 -2.51 9.07 -17.59
N GLY A 126 -3.45 8.51 -16.84
CA GLY A 126 -3.47 8.64 -15.39
C GLY A 126 -2.64 7.57 -14.72
N ILE A 127 -1.90 7.93 -13.68
CA ILE A 127 -1.27 7.00 -12.76
C ILE A 127 -1.85 7.24 -11.39
N ILE A 128 -2.41 6.21 -10.77
CA ILE A 128 -2.95 6.26 -9.41
C ILE A 128 -2.14 5.35 -8.50
N THR A 129 -1.72 5.88 -7.35
CA THR A 129 -0.84 5.16 -6.42
C THR A 129 -1.02 5.63 -4.97
N SER A 130 -0.45 4.91 -4.01
CA SER A 130 -0.57 5.21 -2.58
C SER A 130 0.65 4.71 -1.80
N GLY A 131 0.82 5.20 -0.57
CA GLY A 131 1.88 4.72 0.33
C GLY A 131 3.27 4.76 -0.30
N LYS A 132 4.13 3.80 0.04
CA LYS A 132 5.50 3.69 -0.51
C LYS A 132 5.53 3.68 -2.04
N SER A 133 4.56 3.01 -2.69
CA SER A 133 4.49 2.96 -4.16
C SER A 133 4.43 4.33 -4.82
N TYR A 134 3.92 5.36 -4.14
CA TYR A 134 4.03 6.73 -4.64
C TYR A 134 5.49 7.17 -4.82
N LEU A 135 6.34 6.91 -3.82
CA LEU A 135 7.77 7.23 -3.91
C LEU A 135 8.45 6.36 -4.98
N ASP A 136 8.05 5.10 -5.12
CA ASP A 136 8.59 4.23 -6.17
C ASP A 136 8.20 4.71 -7.58
N VAL A 137 7.00 5.27 -7.76
CA VAL A 137 6.58 5.94 -9.01
C VAL A 137 7.40 7.19 -9.29
N ARG A 138 7.65 8.02 -8.26
CA ARG A 138 8.51 9.21 -8.41
C ARG A 138 9.94 8.82 -8.79
N GLN A 139 10.49 7.79 -8.15
CA GLN A 139 11.80 7.24 -8.50
C GLN A 139 11.81 6.68 -9.93
N ALA A 140 10.75 5.99 -10.35
CA ALA A 140 10.62 5.50 -11.72
C ALA A 140 10.60 6.63 -12.76
N PHE A 141 9.94 7.75 -12.46
CA PHE A 141 10.02 8.95 -13.31
C PHE A 141 11.44 9.50 -13.39
N ASP A 142 12.15 9.63 -12.26
CA ASP A 142 13.55 10.10 -12.24
C ASP A 142 14.48 9.16 -13.03
N ASP A 143 14.28 7.84 -12.87
CA ASP A 143 15.04 6.82 -13.59
C ASP A 143 14.79 6.89 -15.09
N LEU A 144 13.55 7.12 -15.54
CA LEU A 144 13.22 7.36 -16.96
C LEU A 144 13.63 8.76 -17.45
N GLY A 145 13.93 9.67 -16.52
CA GLY A 145 14.21 11.07 -16.82
C GLY A 145 12.96 11.88 -17.18
N ILE A 146 11.82 11.52 -16.63
CA ILE A 146 10.54 12.23 -16.77
C ILE A 146 10.44 13.25 -15.63
N ASP A 147 10.78 14.50 -15.93
CA ASP A 147 10.49 15.63 -15.02
C ASP A 147 9.06 16.15 -15.23
N GLU A 148 8.65 17.16 -14.47
CA GLU A 148 7.29 17.72 -14.56
C GLU A 148 6.96 18.31 -15.93
N ALA A 149 7.96 18.91 -16.60
CA ALA A 149 7.77 19.50 -17.93
C ALA A 149 7.55 18.39 -18.98
N LEU A 150 8.37 17.35 -18.96
CA LEU A 150 8.20 16.20 -19.84
C LEU A 150 6.93 15.41 -19.50
N ALA A 151 6.57 15.28 -18.23
CA ALA A 151 5.31 14.66 -17.83
C ALA A 151 4.09 15.42 -18.40
N ALA A 152 4.15 16.76 -18.42
CA ALA A 152 3.12 17.59 -19.03
C ALA A 152 3.08 17.41 -20.56
N GLU A 153 4.23 17.37 -21.23
CA GLU A 153 4.34 17.13 -22.68
C GLU A 153 3.79 15.75 -23.08
N ILE A 154 4.09 14.71 -22.30
CA ILE A 154 3.57 13.36 -22.51
C ILE A 154 2.05 13.32 -22.30
N GLY A 155 1.51 14.15 -21.42
CA GLY A 155 0.11 14.08 -21.00
C GLY A 155 -0.12 13.10 -19.84
N ILE A 156 0.72 13.16 -18.79
CA ILE A 156 0.59 12.34 -17.59
C ILE A 156 -0.17 13.10 -16.49
N ARG A 157 -1.10 12.41 -15.83
CA ARG A 157 -1.69 12.84 -14.55
C ARG A 157 -1.30 11.87 -13.44
N LEU A 158 -0.73 12.35 -12.34
CA LEU A 158 -0.36 11.51 -11.20
C LEU A 158 -1.28 11.80 -10.01
N TYR A 159 -1.98 10.79 -9.51
CA TYR A 159 -2.89 10.89 -8.37
C TYR A 159 -2.41 10.03 -7.21
N LYS A 160 -2.14 10.69 -6.08
CA LYS A 160 -1.71 10.07 -4.84
C LYS A 160 -2.88 9.93 -3.88
N VAL A 161 -3.21 8.70 -3.53
CA VAL A 161 -4.26 8.36 -2.57
C VAL A 161 -3.67 8.26 -1.16
N GLY A 162 -4.16 9.10 -0.24
CA GLY A 162 -3.79 9.08 1.17
C GLY A 162 -4.71 8.21 2.03
N MET A 163 -5.99 8.06 1.63
CA MET A 163 -6.93 7.13 2.23
C MET A 163 -7.32 6.06 1.21
N VAL A 164 -6.76 4.86 1.34
CA VAL A 164 -6.89 3.78 0.34
C VAL A 164 -8.19 2.98 0.46
N TRP A 165 -8.87 3.09 1.60
CA TRP A 165 -10.20 2.52 1.80
C TRP A 165 -10.97 3.32 2.85
N PRO A 166 -12.28 3.58 2.67
CA PRO A 166 -12.98 3.54 1.39
C PRO A 166 -12.40 4.59 0.43
N LEU A 167 -12.30 4.26 -0.86
CA LEU A 167 -11.84 5.21 -1.87
C LEU A 167 -12.89 6.31 -2.09
N GLU A 168 -12.42 7.55 -2.27
CA GLU A 168 -13.30 8.72 -2.39
C GLU A 168 -13.66 8.97 -3.86
N ALA A 169 -14.92 8.73 -4.20
CA ALA A 169 -15.39 8.64 -5.58
C ALA A 169 -15.38 9.97 -6.35
N ASP A 170 -15.59 11.13 -5.71
CA ASP A 170 -15.67 12.39 -6.45
C ASP A 170 -14.28 12.82 -6.93
N GLY A 171 -13.25 12.70 -6.09
CA GLY A 171 -11.86 12.90 -6.47
C GLY A 171 -11.39 11.90 -7.53
N VAL A 172 -11.80 10.63 -7.43
CA VAL A 172 -11.51 9.63 -8.47
C VAL A 172 -12.13 9.98 -9.82
N ARG A 173 -13.39 10.40 -9.84
CA ARG A 173 -14.08 10.81 -11.08
C ARG A 173 -13.45 12.05 -11.70
N LEU A 174 -13.08 13.04 -10.88
CA LEU A 174 -12.34 14.22 -11.33
C LEU A 174 -10.99 13.84 -11.93
N PHE A 175 -10.25 12.93 -11.27
CA PHE A 175 -8.99 12.41 -11.78
C PHE A 175 -9.17 11.66 -13.12
N ALA A 176 -10.22 10.84 -13.23
CA ALA A 176 -10.48 10.00 -14.39
C ALA A 176 -10.92 10.79 -15.64
N ALA A 177 -11.51 11.97 -15.45
CA ALA A 177 -12.06 12.77 -16.55
C ALA A 177 -10.98 13.15 -17.58
N GLY A 178 -11.26 12.86 -18.86
CA GLY A 178 -10.38 13.15 -19.99
C GLY A 178 -9.27 12.12 -20.25
N LEU A 179 -9.07 11.16 -19.34
CA LEU A 179 -8.06 10.13 -19.52
C LEU A 179 -8.53 9.05 -20.50
N GLU A 180 -7.59 8.53 -21.29
CA GLU A 180 -7.81 7.32 -22.10
C GLU A 180 -7.57 6.07 -21.26
N GLU A 181 -6.66 6.17 -20.29
CA GLU A 181 -6.19 5.06 -19.50
C GLU A 181 -5.74 5.48 -18.10
N ILE A 182 -6.00 4.63 -17.11
CA ILE A 182 -5.46 4.72 -15.76
C ILE A 182 -4.61 3.48 -15.48
N LEU A 183 -3.36 3.70 -15.10
CA LEU A 183 -2.46 2.70 -14.55
C LEU A 183 -2.49 2.77 -13.01
N VAL A 184 -2.93 1.69 -12.38
CA VAL A 184 -2.97 1.52 -10.92
C VAL A 184 -1.66 0.88 -10.45
N ILE A 185 -0.92 1.61 -9.63
CA ILE A 185 0.34 1.16 -9.04
C ILE A 185 0.17 1.06 -7.54
N GLU A 186 -0.06 -0.16 -7.06
CA GLU A 186 -0.24 -0.49 -5.65
C GLU A 186 0.60 -1.71 -5.24
N GLU A 187 0.96 -1.79 -3.95
CA GLU A 187 1.69 -2.93 -3.41
C GLU A 187 0.78 -4.15 -3.20
N LYS A 188 1.36 -5.35 -3.26
CA LYS A 188 0.66 -6.61 -2.96
C LYS A 188 -0.58 -6.81 -3.83
N ARG A 189 -1.72 -7.20 -3.27
CA ARG A 189 -2.96 -7.48 -4.01
C ARG A 189 -3.76 -6.21 -4.24
N GLN A 190 -4.62 -6.26 -5.25
CA GLN A 190 -5.51 -5.18 -5.64
C GLN A 190 -6.45 -4.76 -4.50
N LEU A 191 -6.40 -3.49 -4.13
CA LEU A 191 -7.38 -2.82 -3.28
C LEU A 191 -7.91 -1.56 -3.95
N LEU A 192 -7.01 -0.73 -4.49
CA LEU A 192 -7.37 0.46 -5.25
C LEU A 192 -7.95 0.09 -6.61
N GLU A 193 -7.33 -0.85 -7.33
CA GLU A 193 -7.77 -1.23 -8.68
C GLU A 193 -9.23 -1.71 -8.69
N TYR A 194 -9.65 -2.50 -7.70
CA TYR A 194 -11.04 -2.96 -7.63
C TYR A 194 -12.03 -1.84 -7.34
N GLN A 195 -11.73 -0.97 -6.37
CA GLN A 195 -12.61 0.16 -6.02
C GLN A 195 -12.74 1.13 -7.19
N LEU A 196 -11.62 1.44 -7.86
CA LEU A 196 -11.60 2.28 -9.04
C LEU A 196 -12.46 1.70 -10.16
N LYS A 197 -12.32 0.41 -10.45
CA LYS A 197 -13.17 -0.27 -11.45
C LYS A 197 -14.64 -0.20 -11.04
N GLU A 198 -14.97 -0.47 -9.78
CA GLU A 198 -16.34 -0.41 -9.26
C GLU A 198 -16.96 0.99 -9.41
N GLU A 199 -16.24 2.04 -9.00
CA GLU A 199 -16.69 3.44 -9.06
C GLU A 199 -16.90 3.94 -10.49
N LEU A 200 -16.06 3.48 -11.42
CA LEU A 200 -16.14 3.86 -12.83
C LEU A 200 -17.14 3.00 -13.63
N TYR A 201 -17.40 1.75 -13.23
CA TYR A 201 -18.20 0.79 -14.01
C TYR A 201 -19.69 1.17 -14.14
N ASN A 202 -20.26 1.86 -13.16
CA ASN A 202 -21.62 2.40 -13.24
C ASN A 202 -21.64 3.92 -13.45
N TRP A 203 -20.48 4.52 -13.73
CA TRP A 203 -20.42 5.92 -14.15
C TRP A 203 -20.72 6.06 -15.64
N ARG A 204 -20.69 7.28 -16.15
CA ARG A 204 -20.99 7.58 -17.55
C ARG A 204 -19.96 6.93 -18.49
N GLU A 205 -20.46 6.31 -19.56
CA GLU A 205 -19.62 5.58 -20.52
C GLU A 205 -18.65 6.50 -21.29
N ASP A 206 -19.05 7.74 -21.56
CA ASP A 206 -18.29 8.71 -22.37
C ASP A 206 -17.01 9.23 -21.69
N VAL A 207 -16.81 8.93 -20.41
CA VAL A 207 -15.69 9.41 -19.59
C VAL A 207 -14.98 8.28 -18.85
N ARG A 208 -15.19 7.02 -19.27
CA ARG A 208 -14.58 5.84 -18.63
C ARG A 208 -13.24 5.47 -19.28
N PRO A 209 -12.09 5.74 -18.64
CA PRO A 209 -10.81 5.24 -19.12
C PRO A 209 -10.70 3.72 -18.97
N ARG A 210 -9.76 3.12 -19.72
CA ARG A 210 -9.31 1.75 -19.43
C ARG A 210 -8.58 1.75 -18.09
N VAL A 211 -8.88 0.79 -17.21
CA VAL A 211 -8.19 0.65 -15.92
C VAL A 211 -7.29 -0.58 -15.96
N ILE A 212 -5.99 -0.34 -15.86
CA ILE A 212 -4.92 -1.34 -15.92
C ILE A 212 -4.16 -1.31 -14.59
N GLY A 213 -3.69 -2.46 -14.11
CA GLY A 213 -2.97 -2.52 -12.84
C GLY A 213 -2.12 -3.78 -12.74
N LYS A 214 -2.54 -4.73 -11.91
CA LYS A 214 -1.79 -5.97 -11.68
C LYS A 214 -1.66 -6.84 -12.92
N PHE A 215 -2.70 -6.81 -13.73
CA PHE A 215 -2.74 -7.47 -15.02
C PHE A 215 -2.88 -6.40 -16.08
N ASP A 216 -2.36 -6.70 -17.26
CA ASP A 216 -2.66 -5.94 -18.46
C ASP A 216 -4.14 -6.17 -18.87
N GLU A 217 -4.49 -5.96 -20.13
CA GLU A 217 -5.86 -5.99 -20.67
C GLU A 217 -6.64 -7.32 -20.50
N LYS A 218 -5.99 -8.40 -20.01
CA LYS A 218 -6.59 -9.73 -19.85
C LYS A 218 -7.50 -9.92 -18.63
N GLY A 219 -7.36 -9.08 -17.59
CA GLY A 219 -8.04 -9.27 -16.30
C GLY A 219 -7.45 -10.38 -15.41
N GLU A 220 -7.82 -10.39 -14.13
CA GLU A 220 -7.20 -11.25 -13.11
C GLU A 220 -7.54 -12.74 -13.24
N TRP A 221 -8.79 -13.06 -13.57
CA TRP A 221 -9.31 -14.43 -13.65
C TRP A 221 -9.38 -14.94 -15.09
N ALA A 222 -8.53 -14.41 -15.96
CA ALA A 222 -8.44 -14.83 -17.35
C ALA A 222 -8.02 -16.29 -17.45
N HIS A 223 -8.70 -17.07 -18.30
CA HIS A 223 -8.30 -18.43 -18.66
C HIS A 223 -7.57 -18.40 -19.99
N ILE A 224 -6.23 -18.31 -19.95
CA ILE A 224 -5.40 -18.20 -21.14
C ILE A 224 -4.89 -19.60 -21.51
N GLY A 225 -5.35 -20.11 -22.65
CA GLY A 225 -4.84 -21.36 -23.22
C GLY A 225 -3.42 -21.18 -23.73
N ARG A 226 -2.53 -22.12 -23.37
CA ARG A 226 -1.15 -22.21 -23.86
C ARG A 226 -1.05 -23.23 -24.98
N SER A 227 0.02 -23.13 -25.77
CA SER A 227 0.27 -24.03 -26.91
C SER A 227 0.45 -25.50 -26.53
N ASP A 228 0.77 -25.79 -25.27
CA ASP A 228 0.90 -27.14 -24.73
C ASP A 228 -0.43 -27.71 -24.19
N GLY A 229 -1.54 -27.00 -24.37
CA GLY A 229 -2.87 -27.41 -23.92
C GLY A 229 -3.15 -27.11 -22.45
N THR A 230 -2.20 -26.51 -21.71
CA THR A 230 -2.45 -26.02 -20.36
C THR A 230 -3.20 -24.69 -20.37
N VAL A 231 -3.84 -24.35 -19.26
CA VAL A 231 -4.48 -23.05 -19.05
C VAL A 231 -3.82 -22.39 -17.85
N ASP A 232 -3.37 -21.15 -18.01
CA ASP A 232 -2.89 -20.32 -16.91
C ASP A 232 -3.55 -18.93 -16.93
N HIS A 233 -3.20 -18.10 -15.96
CA HIS A 233 -3.68 -16.73 -15.85
C HIS A 233 -2.79 -15.71 -16.60
N GLY A 234 -1.80 -16.17 -17.38
CA GLY A 234 -0.73 -15.40 -18.01
C GLY A 234 0.19 -14.65 -17.03
N ASP A 235 1.00 -13.72 -17.56
CA ASP A 235 2.01 -12.99 -16.77
C ASP A 235 1.49 -11.76 -15.99
N TRP A 236 2.09 -11.46 -14.84
CA TRP A 236 1.78 -10.25 -14.07
C TRP A 236 2.41 -9.02 -14.74
N LEU A 237 1.64 -7.93 -14.85
CA LEU A 237 2.19 -6.64 -15.25
C LEU A 237 2.90 -5.98 -14.07
N LEU A 238 2.22 -5.93 -12.93
CA LEU A 238 2.75 -5.52 -11.63
C LEU A 238 2.48 -6.66 -10.65
N PRO A 239 3.49 -7.36 -10.12
CA PRO A 239 3.24 -8.55 -9.31
C PRO A 239 2.60 -8.22 -7.96
N ALA A 240 1.79 -9.15 -7.47
CA ALA A 240 1.29 -9.13 -6.10
C ALA A 240 2.22 -9.85 -5.10
N ALA A 241 3.03 -10.80 -5.60
CA ALA A 241 4.03 -11.50 -4.81
C ALA A 241 5.35 -10.73 -4.80
N GLY A 242 6.07 -10.79 -3.67
CA GLY A 242 7.35 -10.09 -3.52
C GLY A 242 7.19 -8.59 -3.34
N GLU A 243 8.23 -7.86 -3.70
CA GLU A 243 8.30 -6.39 -3.68
C GLU A 243 8.06 -5.82 -5.07
N LEU A 244 7.43 -4.66 -5.13
CA LEU A 244 7.31 -3.89 -6.36
C LEU A 244 8.44 -2.87 -6.40
N THR A 245 9.38 -3.01 -7.34
CA THR A 245 10.55 -2.13 -7.41
C THR A 245 10.32 -0.93 -8.35
N PRO A 246 11.03 0.20 -8.16
CA PRO A 246 10.99 1.33 -9.09
C PRO A 246 11.33 0.94 -10.53
N ALA A 247 12.29 0.03 -10.74
CA ALA A 247 12.68 -0.43 -12.08
C ALA A 247 11.53 -1.19 -12.78
N MET A 248 10.76 -1.99 -12.05
CA MET A 248 9.58 -2.68 -12.58
C MET A 248 8.49 -1.68 -12.98
N ILE A 249 8.23 -0.71 -12.10
CA ILE A 249 7.29 0.38 -12.37
C ILE A 249 7.73 1.19 -13.59
N ALA A 250 9.01 1.54 -13.70
CA ALA A 250 9.57 2.29 -14.82
C ALA A 250 9.34 1.56 -16.16
N ARG A 251 9.56 0.24 -16.21
CA ARG A 251 9.28 -0.55 -17.42
C ARG A 251 7.82 -0.50 -17.82
N VAL A 252 6.90 -0.66 -16.86
CA VAL A 252 5.47 -0.62 -17.12
C VAL A 252 5.05 0.77 -17.61
N ILE A 253 5.46 1.83 -16.92
CA ILE A 253 5.18 3.22 -17.30
C ILE A 253 5.70 3.50 -18.72
N ALA A 254 6.96 3.17 -19.02
CA ALA A 254 7.54 3.37 -20.34
C ALA A 254 6.76 2.63 -21.44
N GLY A 255 6.38 1.37 -21.19
CA GLY A 255 5.58 0.59 -22.14
C GLY A 255 4.17 1.13 -22.37
N ARG A 256 3.56 1.80 -21.38
CA ARG A 256 2.27 2.50 -21.58
C ARG A 256 2.45 3.79 -22.38
N ILE A 257 3.49 4.57 -22.08
CA ILE A 257 3.81 5.84 -22.77
C ILE A 257 4.13 5.59 -24.24
N GLU A 258 4.88 4.53 -24.57
CA GLU A 258 5.30 4.18 -25.93
C GLU A 258 4.13 4.03 -26.92
N ARG A 259 2.92 3.74 -26.42
CA ARG A 259 1.71 3.65 -27.25
C ARG A 259 1.34 4.96 -27.94
N PHE A 260 1.80 6.10 -27.44
CA PHE A 260 1.39 7.41 -27.94
C PHE A 260 2.46 8.52 -27.86
N PHE A 261 3.60 8.26 -27.24
CA PHE A 261 4.70 9.21 -27.14
C PHE A 261 6.04 8.45 -27.22
N THR A 262 6.96 8.93 -28.04
CA THR A 262 8.30 8.33 -28.20
C THR A 262 9.37 9.33 -27.80
N SER A 263 10.41 8.84 -27.12
CA SER A 263 11.54 9.65 -26.69
C SER A 263 12.80 8.80 -26.62
N ASP A 264 13.83 9.22 -27.36
CA ASP A 264 15.15 8.56 -27.35
C ASP A 264 15.75 8.52 -25.93
N ARG A 265 15.47 9.55 -25.12
CA ARG A 265 15.89 9.62 -23.72
C ARG A 265 15.24 8.50 -22.90
N ILE A 266 13.92 8.34 -22.99
CA ILE A 266 13.19 7.31 -22.26
C ILE A 266 13.67 5.92 -22.68
N GLN A 267 13.81 5.68 -23.99
CA GLN A 267 14.27 4.40 -24.54
C GLN A 267 15.70 4.06 -24.09
N ALA A 268 16.62 5.02 -24.14
CA ALA A 268 18.00 4.81 -23.66
C ALA A 268 18.06 4.49 -22.16
N ARG A 269 17.25 5.17 -21.34
CA ARG A 269 17.16 4.91 -19.89
C ARG A 269 16.53 3.56 -19.59
N LEU A 270 15.49 3.19 -20.31
CA LEU A 270 14.85 1.88 -20.22
C LEU A 270 15.83 0.73 -20.55
N ALA A 271 16.58 0.86 -21.65
CA ALA A 271 17.60 -0.11 -22.04
C ALA A 271 18.70 -0.26 -20.96
N PHE A 272 19.12 0.86 -20.36
CA PHE A 272 20.07 0.85 -19.25
C PHE A 272 19.52 0.09 -18.02
N LEU A 273 18.28 0.35 -17.62
CA LEU A 273 17.63 -0.34 -16.49
C LEU A 273 17.52 -1.85 -16.75
N GLN A 274 17.12 -2.26 -17.95
CA GLN A 274 17.02 -3.67 -18.35
C GLN A 274 18.40 -4.36 -18.31
N ALA A 275 19.46 -3.70 -18.78
CA ALA A 275 20.81 -4.25 -18.73
C ALA A 275 21.30 -4.43 -17.28
N LYS A 276 20.97 -3.49 -16.38
CA LYS A 276 21.30 -3.58 -14.96
C LYS A 276 20.55 -4.72 -14.26
N GLU A 277 19.25 -4.86 -14.49
CA GLU A 277 18.47 -5.96 -13.92
C GLU A 277 18.98 -7.32 -14.40
N LYS A 278 19.29 -7.45 -15.70
CA LYS A 278 19.87 -8.68 -16.24
C LYS A 278 21.18 -9.02 -15.53
N SER A 279 22.08 -8.04 -15.40
CA SER A 279 23.35 -8.23 -14.67
C SER A 279 23.15 -8.59 -13.19
N LEU A 280 22.11 -8.09 -12.52
CA LEU A 280 21.81 -8.44 -11.13
C LEU A 280 21.20 -9.84 -10.99
N SER A 281 20.43 -10.28 -12.00
CA SER A 281 19.83 -11.62 -12.03
C SER A 281 20.88 -12.72 -12.25
N GLU A 282 21.95 -12.40 -12.97
CA GLU A 282 23.13 -13.24 -13.17
C GLU A 282 24.00 -13.24 -11.90
N ARG A 283 23.51 -13.86 -10.81
CA ARG A 283 24.27 -13.98 -9.55
C ARG A 283 25.56 -14.77 -9.77
N LEU A 284 26.69 -14.07 -9.82
CA LEU A 284 28.02 -14.68 -9.96
C LEU A 284 28.47 -15.48 -8.71
N PHE A 285 27.90 -15.17 -7.52
CA PHE A 285 28.15 -15.89 -6.26
C PHE A 285 26.92 -15.85 -5.34
N SER A 286 26.57 -16.96 -4.70
CA SER A 286 25.51 -17.04 -3.68
C SER A 286 26.11 -17.17 -2.28
N ILE A 287 26.48 -16.05 -1.66
CA ILE A 287 26.67 -16.02 -0.21
C ILE A 287 25.34 -15.55 0.40
N ASP A 288 24.66 -16.44 1.10
CA ASP A 288 23.45 -16.08 1.84
C ASP A 288 23.86 -15.28 3.08
N ARG A 289 23.54 -13.99 3.06
CA ARG A 289 23.66 -13.13 4.24
C ARG A 289 22.45 -13.40 5.15
N VAL A 290 22.57 -14.39 6.03
CA VAL A 290 21.54 -14.69 7.02
C VAL A 290 21.31 -13.45 7.89
N PRO A 291 20.08 -12.93 8.00
CA PRO A 291 19.81 -11.74 8.82
C PRO A 291 20.17 -11.99 10.29
N THR A 292 20.77 -10.98 10.94
CA THR A 292 21.22 -11.05 12.33
C THR A 292 20.82 -9.78 13.09
N PHE A 293 21.02 -9.77 14.40
CA PHE A 293 20.70 -8.63 15.25
C PHE A 293 21.54 -7.40 14.90
N CYS A 294 20.92 -6.22 15.00
CA CYS A 294 21.62 -4.95 14.90
C CYS A 294 22.70 -4.86 15.99
N SER A 295 23.81 -4.19 15.68
CA SER A 295 24.92 -3.97 16.62
C SER A 295 24.43 -3.31 17.91
N GLY A 296 24.71 -3.92 19.07
CA GLY A 296 24.31 -3.40 20.38
C GLY A 296 22.82 -3.57 20.72
N CYS A 297 22.02 -4.25 19.89
CA CYS A 297 20.61 -4.46 20.18
C CYS A 297 20.41 -5.33 21.43
N PRO A 298 19.65 -4.87 22.46
CA PRO A 298 19.42 -5.67 23.66
C PRO A 298 18.66 -6.98 23.38
N HIS A 299 17.91 -7.04 22.27
CA HIS A 299 17.24 -8.28 21.84
C HIS A 299 18.23 -9.41 21.51
N ASN A 300 19.49 -9.11 21.17
CA ASN A 300 20.51 -10.14 20.98
C ASN A 300 20.84 -10.83 22.32
N THR A 301 20.98 -10.07 23.40
CA THR A 301 21.29 -10.64 24.71
C THR A 301 20.09 -11.36 25.31
N SER A 302 18.89 -10.79 25.17
CA SER A 302 17.66 -11.35 25.76
C SER A 302 17.22 -12.69 25.18
N THR A 303 17.79 -13.11 24.05
CA THR A 303 17.48 -14.38 23.39
C THR A 303 18.41 -15.52 23.82
N HIS A 304 19.38 -15.25 24.70
CA HIS A 304 20.08 -16.31 25.42
C HIS A 304 19.18 -16.90 26.50
N VAL A 305 19.02 -18.23 26.46
CA VAL A 305 18.26 -18.97 27.48
C VAL A 305 19.19 -19.66 28.48
N PRO A 306 18.79 -19.82 29.75
CA PRO A 306 19.56 -20.55 30.76
C PRO A 306 19.95 -21.96 30.31
N GLU A 307 21.01 -22.53 30.87
CA GLU A 307 21.40 -23.91 30.60
C GLU A 307 20.23 -24.89 30.87
N GLY A 308 20.08 -25.91 30.02
CA GLY A 308 18.94 -26.84 30.06
C GLY A 308 17.61 -26.28 29.53
N SER A 309 17.49 -24.98 29.27
CA SER A 309 16.23 -24.38 28.79
C SER A 309 16.11 -24.32 27.27
N ARG A 310 14.86 -24.23 26.79
CA ARG A 310 14.50 -23.92 25.40
C ARG A 310 13.54 -22.73 25.37
N ALA A 311 13.55 -21.97 24.28
CA ALA A 311 12.58 -20.89 24.05
C ALA A 311 11.77 -21.11 22.77
N LEU A 312 10.73 -20.31 22.61
CA LEU A 312 9.90 -20.23 21.42
C LEU A 312 9.98 -18.80 20.86
N ALA A 313 10.07 -18.66 19.54
CA ALA A 313 10.23 -17.35 18.93
C ALA A 313 8.90 -16.61 18.72
N GLY A 314 8.96 -15.28 18.76
CA GLY A 314 7.95 -14.41 18.16
C GLY A 314 8.29 -14.05 16.71
N ILE A 315 7.47 -13.21 16.09
CA ILE A 315 7.81 -12.59 14.79
C ILE A 315 8.88 -11.48 14.98
N GLY A 316 9.44 -10.96 13.88
CA GLY A 316 10.45 -9.90 13.92
C GLY A 316 11.83 -10.43 14.31
N CYS A 317 12.60 -9.67 15.10
CA CYS A 317 13.97 -10.07 15.47
C CYS A 317 14.03 -11.39 16.26
N HIS A 318 12.99 -11.73 17.03
CA HIS A 318 12.91 -13.02 17.73
C HIS A 318 12.80 -14.20 16.77
N TYR A 319 12.20 -14.01 15.59
CA TYR A 319 12.13 -15.03 14.56
C TYR A 319 13.53 -15.39 14.05
N MET A 320 14.44 -14.41 13.96
CA MET A 320 15.80 -14.61 13.46
C MET A 320 16.63 -15.55 14.33
N VAL A 321 16.30 -15.64 15.63
CA VAL A 321 16.93 -16.55 16.59
C VAL A 321 16.81 -18.01 16.16
N THR A 322 15.77 -18.35 15.39
CA THR A 322 15.56 -19.72 14.88
C THR A 322 16.63 -20.15 13.87
N TRP A 323 17.39 -19.21 13.32
CA TRP A 323 18.55 -19.48 12.44
C TRP A 323 19.87 -19.57 13.21
N MET A 324 19.85 -19.41 14.53
CA MET A 324 21.03 -19.40 15.41
C MET A 324 21.01 -20.67 16.29
N PRO A 325 21.69 -21.76 15.89
CA PRO A 325 21.58 -23.05 16.56
C PRO A 325 21.94 -23.01 18.06
N GLU A 326 22.86 -22.13 18.46
CA GLU A 326 23.31 -21.97 19.84
C GLU A 326 22.24 -21.37 20.77
N ARG A 327 21.16 -20.82 20.22
CA ARG A 327 20.11 -20.11 20.97
C ARG A 327 18.99 -21.00 21.49
N ARG A 328 18.97 -22.29 21.10
CA ARG A 328 17.98 -23.29 21.58
C ARG A 328 16.53 -22.78 21.53
N THR A 329 16.22 -22.04 20.48
CA THR A 329 14.89 -21.46 20.24
C THR A 329 14.27 -22.15 19.04
N GLY A 330 13.09 -22.73 19.21
CA GLY A 330 12.38 -23.46 18.16
C GLY A 330 10.98 -22.91 17.93
N THR A 331 10.39 -23.27 16.79
CA THR A 331 9.07 -22.79 16.33
C THR A 331 8.93 -21.25 16.37
N PHE A 332 7.74 -20.73 16.05
CA PHE A 332 7.43 -19.31 16.15
C PHE A 332 5.91 -19.07 16.28
N THR A 333 5.53 -17.89 16.74
CA THR A 333 4.13 -17.45 16.87
C THR A 333 4.01 -15.93 16.67
N GLN A 334 2.79 -15.38 16.69
CA GLN A 334 2.56 -13.94 16.58
C GLN A 334 3.25 -13.16 17.73
N MET A 335 3.58 -11.89 17.48
CA MET A 335 4.16 -11.01 18.51
C MET A 335 3.27 -10.97 19.76
N GLY A 336 3.86 -11.11 20.94
CA GLY A 336 3.13 -11.15 22.22
C GLY A 336 2.48 -12.51 22.54
N GLY A 337 2.54 -13.47 21.62
CA GLY A 337 2.02 -14.83 21.79
C GLY A 337 3.08 -15.86 22.18
N GLU A 338 4.34 -15.47 22.40
CA GLU A 338 5.51 -16.36 22.46
C GLU A 338 5.39 -17.47 23.51
N GLY A 339 4.70 -17.20 24.62
CA GLY A 339 4.44 -18.18 25.68
C GLY A 339 3.27 -19.14 25.42
N VAL A 340 2.38 -18.82 24.47
CA VAL A 340 1.14 -19.58 24.24
C VAL A 340 1.40 -21.05 23.85
N PRO A 341 2.37 -21.38 22.98
CA PRO A 341 2.61 -22.78 22.65
C PRO A 341 3.12 -23.60 23.86
N TRP A 342 3.66 -22.96 24.90
CA TRP A 342 4.04 -23.65 26.14
C TRP A 342 2.83 -24.25 26.86
N VAL A 343 1.67 -23.59 26.80
CA VAL A 343 0.43 -24.09 27.42
C VAL A 343 0.07 -25.49 26.93
N GLY A 344 0.26 -25.76 25.63
CA GLY A 344 0.01 -27.08 25.04
C GLY A 344 1.18 -28.06 25.20
N GLN A 345 2.43 -27.59 25.21
CA GLN A 345 3.62 -28.44 25.23
C GLN A 345 4.06 -28.85 26.64
N ALA A 346 3.79 -28.03 27.66
CA ALA A 346 4.28 -28.25 29.02
C ALA A 346 3.96 -29.66 29.58
N PRO A 347 2.76 -30.26 29.37
CA PRO A 347 2.47 -31.62 29.85
C PRO A 347 3.30 -32.73 29.20
N PHE A 348 3.97 -32.44 28.08
CA PHE A 348 4.72 -33.40 27.27
C PHE A 348 6.22 -33.08 27.22
N THR A 349 6.68 -32.12 28.03
CA THR A 349 8.09 -31.71 28.08
C THR A 349 8.62 -31.92 29.51
N SER A 350 9.72 -32.67 29.66
CA SER A 350 10.38 -32.95 30.94
C SER A 350 11.59 -32.06 31.21
#